data_AF-A0A9E5I367-F1
#
_entry.id   AF-A0A9E5I367-F1
#
_cell.length_a   1.000
_cell.length_b   1.000
_cell.length_c   1.000
_cell.angle_alpha   90.00
_cell.angle_beta   90.00
_cell.angle_gamma   90.00
#
_symmetry.space_group_name_H-M   'P 1'
#
loop_
_entity.id
_entity.type
_entity.pdbx_description
1 polymer ?
#
loop_
_entity_poly.entity_id
_entity_poly.type
_entity_poly.pdbx_seq_one_letter_code
_entity_poly.pdbx_strand_id
1 'polypeptide(L)'
;MSENQESLANLGHENRLFPPSASFSAQANAQASMYDEAEKDRLAFWEKQANALQWDAPWTHVLDWQAPFAKWFVGGKINASVNALDRHVNEGRGDRVAFFFEGEPGDTRTITYAQMLTDVKKTANALTELGIKDGDRVAIYMPMIP
;
A
#
# COMPACT_ATOMS: atom_id res chain seq x y z
N MET A 1 -14.18 -23.26 -43.76
CA MET A 1 -12.77 -22.82 -43.65
C MET A 1 -12.63 -21.31 -43.42
N SER A 2 -13.66 -20.47 -43.60
CA SER A 2 -13.55 -19.01 -43.44
C SER A 2 -13.88 -18.47 -42.04
N GLU A 3 -14.73 -19.12 -41.24
CA GLU A 3 -15.08 -18.64 -39.87
C GLU A 3 -13.90 -18.69 -38.88
N ASN A 4 -12.95 -19.61 -39.10
CA ASN A 4 -11.79 -19.78 -38.21
C ASN A 4 -10.68 -18.74 -38.44
N GLN A 5 -10.70 -18.02 -39.57
CA GLN A 5 -9.73 -16.97 -39.83
C GLN A 5 -10.11 -15.63 -39.17
N GLU A 6 -11.40 -15.31 -39.05
CA GLU A 6 -11.86 -14.12 -38.31
C GLU A 6 -11.63 -14.25 -36.79
N SER A 7 -11.79 -15.45 -36.23
CA SER A 7 -11.56 -15.69 -34.80
C SER A 7 -10.08 -15.58 -34.42
N LEU A 8 -9.17 -16.07 -35.28
CA LEU A 8 -7.73 -15.96 -35.11
C LEU A 8 -7.18 -14.56 -35.45
N ALA A 9 -7.78 -13.84 -36.41
CA ALA A 9 -7.38 -12.47 -36.75
C ALA A 9 -7.71 -11.47 -35.61
N ASN A 10 -8.80 -11.69 -34.87
CA ASN A 10 -9.12 -10.92 -33.65
C ASN A 10 -8.09 -11.09 -32.52
N LEU A 11 -7.25 -12.14 -32.54
CA LEU A 11 -6.18 -12.34 -31.55
C LEU A 11 -4.91 -11.55 -31.88
N GLY A 12 -4.79 -10.99 -33.09
CA GLY A 12 -3.60 -10.23 -33.51
C GLY A 12 -3.63 -8.76 -33.09
N HIS A 13 -4.81 -8.15 -33.03
CA HIS A 13 -5.03 -6.78 -32.58
C HIS A 13 -6.37 -6.67 -31.83
N GLU A 14 -6.29 -6.62 -30.51
CA GLU A 14 -7.44 -6.40 -29.64
C GLU A 14 -7.57 -4.91 -29.32
N ASN A 15 -8.55 -4.23 -29.95
CA ASN A 15 -8.82 -2.81 -29.77
C ASN A 15 -10.11 -2.53 -28.99
N ARG A 16 -10.80 -3.57 -28.46
CA ARG A 16 -12.02 -3.36 -27.67
C ARG A 16 -11.67 -2.70 -26.34
N LEU A 17 -12.38 -1.63 -26.05
CA LEU A 17 -12.33 -0.95 -24.76
C LEU A 17 -13.57 -1.32 -23.96
N PHE A 18 -13.36 -1.74 -22.71
CA PHE A 18 -14.43 -2.06 -21.77
C PHE A 18 -14.40 -1.01 -20.66
N PRO A 19 -15.13 0.12 -20.81
CA PRO A 19 -15.14 1.14 -19.77
C PRO A 19 -15.84 0.60 -18.52
N PRO A 20 -15.40 1.03 -17.32
CA PRO A 20 -16.14 0.76 -16.10
C PRO A 20 -17.55 1.36 -16.16
N SER A 21 -18.46 0.82 -15.36
CA SER A 21 -19.79 1.40 -15.21
C SER A 21 -19.70 2.80 -14.58
N ALA A 22 -20.65 3.68 -14.93
CA ALA A 22 -20.67 5.05 -14.40
C ALA A 22 -20.78 5.08 -12.87
N SER A 23 -21.55 4.17 -12.26
CA SER A 23 -21.69 4.06 -10.81
C SER A 23 -20.40 3.64 -10.11
N PHE A 24 -19.58 2.81 -10.76
CA PHE A 24 -18.26 2.43 -10.25
C PHE A 24 -17.27 3.60 -10.36
N SER A 25 -17.21 4.28 -11.53
CA SER A 25 -16.34 5.43 -11.74
C SER A 25 -16.63 6.59 -10.77
N ALA A 26 -17.90 6.81 -10.43
CA ALA A 26 -18.30 7.86 -9.49
C ALA A 26 -17.77 7.65 -8.06
N GLN A 27 -17.39 6.41 -7.70
CA GLN A 27 -16.84 6.05 -6.38
C GLN A 27 -15.31 5.91 -6.40
N ALA A 28 -14.65 6.23 -7.51
CA ALA A 28 -13.21 6.06 -7.62
C ALA A 28 -12.47 7.06 -6.68
N ASN A 29 -11.50 6.52 -5.92
CA ASN A 29 -10.64 7.30 -5.03
C ASN A 29 -9.77 8.34 -5.76
N ALA A 30 -9.54 8.14 -7.06
CA ALA A 30 -8.80 9.04 -7.92
C ALA A 30 -9.62 9.36 -9.18
N GLN A 31 -9.62 10.62 -9.56
CA GLN A 31 -10.33 11.14 -10.73
C GLN A 31 -9.33 11.70 -11.74
N ALA A 32 -9.75 11.84 -13.00
CA ALA A 32 -8.87 12.28 -14.09
C ALA A 32 -8.16 13.62 -13.81
N SER A 33 -8.80 14.52 -13.06
CA SER A 33 -8.21 15.81 -12.66
C SER A 33 -6.92 15.69 -11.84
N MET A 34 -6.67 14.55 -11.19
CA MET A 34 -5.42 14.32 -10.46
C MET A 34 -4.20 14.31 -11.38
N TYR A 35 -4.36 13.88 -12.64
CA TYR A 35 -3.28 13.95 -13.64
C TYR A 35 -2.93 15.40 -13.97
N ASP A 36 -3.94 16.23 -14.21
CA ASP A 36 -3.75 17.66 -14.49
C ASP A 36 -3.14 18.39 -13.29
N GLU A 37 -3.53 18.04 -12.06
CA GLU A 37 -2.92 18.57 -10.83
C GLU A 37 -1.43 18.19 -10.73
N ALA A 38 -1.10 16.92 -10.97
CA ALA A 38 0.27 16.41 -10.89
C ALA A 38 1.18 16.96 -12.01
N GLU A 39 0.63 17.22 -13.20
CA GLU A 39 1.38 17.82 -14.31
C GLU A 39 1.71 19.29 -14.06
N LYS A 40 0.78 20.05 -13.46
CA LYS A 40 0.97 21.46 -13.13
C LYS A 40 2.06 21.68 -12.09
N ASP A 41 2.01 20.91 -11.00
CA ASP A 41 3.04 20.95 -9.96
C ASP A 41 3.15 19.58 -9.29
N ARG A 42 4.12 18.80 -9.77
CA ARG A 42 4.39 17.45 -9.29
C ARG A 42 4.81 17.43 -7.82
N LEU A 43 5.53 18.46 -7.33
CA LEU A 43 6.02 18.46 -5.95
C LEU A 43 4.90 18.80 -4.98
N ALA A 44 4.10 19.84 -5.28
CA ALA A 44 2.93 20.17 -4.48
C ALA A 44 1.90 19.02 -4.47
N PHE A 45 1.73 18.32 -5.60
CA PHE A 45 0.89 17.13 -5.66
C PHE A 45 1.36 16.04 -4.69
N TRP A 46 2.64 15.66 -4.74
CA TRP A 46 3.17 14.61 -3.86
C TRP A 46 3.19 15.03 -2.39
N GLU A 47 3.42 16.31 -2.11
CA GLU A 47 3.31 16.86 -0.75
C GLU A 47 1.89 16.70 -0.20
N LYS A 48 0.87 17.03 -1.00
CA LYS A 48 -0.55 16.82 -0.66
C LYS A 48 -0.84 15.34 -0.38
N GLN A 49 -0.34 14.41 -1.21
CA GLN A 49 -0.55 12.97 -0.99
C GLN A 49 0.14 12.47 0.29
N ALA A 50 1.34 12.95 0.60
CA ALA A 50 2.10 12.54 1.77
C ALA A 50 1.40 12.87 3.10
N ASN A 51 0.55 13.91 3.13
CA ASN A 51 -0.26 14.27 4.29
C ASN A 51 -1.36 13.25 4.63
N ALA A 52 -1.65 12.27 3.77
CA ALA A 52 -2.55 11.16 4.08
C ALA A 52 -1.92 10.11 5.02
N LEU A 53 -0.61 10.24 5.28
CA LEU A 53 0.13 9.39 6.20
C LEU A 53 0.35 10.11 7.53
N GLN A 54 0.47 9.33 8.60
CA GLN A 54 0.88 9.82 9.90
C GLN A 54 2.40 9.87 9.97
N TRP A 55 2.93 11.08 10.14
CA TRP A 55 4.34 11.34 10.33
C TRP A 55 4.63 11.62 11.80
N ASP A 56 5.74 11.08 12.29
CA ASP A 56 6.29 11.38 13.62
C ASP A 56 6.99 12.75 13.64
N ALA A 57 7.65 13.09 12.52
CA ALA A 57 8.17 14.42 12.28
C ALA A 57 7.93 14.83 10.81
N PRO A 58 7.53 16.08 10.54
CA PRO A 58 7.34 16.56 9.18
C PRO A 58 8.67 16.63 8.42
N TRP A 59 8.61 16.52 7.09
CA TRP A 59 9.75 16.77 6.23
C TRP A 59 10.05 18.27 6.11
N THR A 60 11.28 18.57 5.70
CA THR A 60 11.73 19.94 5.40
C THR A 60 11.74 20.24 3.91
N HIS A 61 11.95 19.22 3.08
CA HIS A 61 11.97 19.32 1.62
C HIS A 61 11.27 18.10 1.01
N VAL A 62 10.40 18.32 0.02
CA VAL A 62 9.67 17.24 -0.65
C VAL A 62 10.61 16.36 -1.48
N LEU A 63 11.58 16.95 -2.17
CA LEU A 63 12.50 16.24 -3.05
C LEU A 63 13.86 16.95 -3.10
N ASP A 64 14.91 16.20 -2.76
CA ASP A 64 16.30 16.52 -3.07
C ASP A 64 16.79 15.55 -4.14
N TRP A 65 17.01 16.06 -5.35
CA TRP A 65 17.43 15.26 -6.50
C TRP A 65 18.87 15.60 -6.89
N GLN A 66 19.77 14.64 -6.67
CA GLN A 66 21.17 14.70 -7.05
C GLN A 66 21.49 13.45 -7.87
N ALA A 67 21.22 13.51 -9.18
CA ALA A 67 21.30 12.36 -10.06
C ALA A 67 22.65 11.61 -9.89
N PRO A 68 22.63 10.27 -9.71
CA PRO A 68 21.51 9.33 -9.89
C PRO A 68 20.63 9.13 -8.63
N PHE A 69 20.88 9.84 -7.54
CA PHE A 69 20.19 9.66 -6.27
C PHE A 69 19.04 10.64 -6.09
N ALA A 70 17.91 10.15 -5.57
CA ALA A 70 16.77 10.97 -5.19
C ALA A 70 16.39 10.68 -3.74
N LYS A 71 16.17 11.74 -2.96
CA LYS A 71 15.66 11.65 -1.59
C LYS A 71 14.32 12.36 -1.53
N TRP A 72 13.28 11.62 -1.14
CA TRP A 72 11.93 12.15 -0.98
C TRP A 72 11.64 12.41 0.50
N PHE A 73 10.89 13.48 0.78
CA PHE A 73 10.44 13.87 2.13
C PHE A 73 11.59 13.98 3.13
N VAL A 74 12.62 14.74 2.76
CA VAL A 74 13.89 14.86 3.49
C VAL A 74 13.66 15.42 4.89
N GLY A 75 14.16 14.70 5.89
CA GLY A 75 14.01 15.03 7.31
C GLY A 75 12.71 14.51 7.93
N GLY A 76 11.77 13.99 7.13
CA GLY A 76 10.55 13.39 7.64
C GLY A 76 10.84 12.09 8.39
N LYS A 77 10.12 11.87 9.49
CA LYS A 77 10.16 10.61 10.25
C LYS A 77 8.80 9.94 10.18
N ILE A 78 8.80 8.66 9.80
CA ILE A 78 7.60 7.86 9.63
C ILE A 78 7.89 6.43 10.07
N ASN A 79 6.85 5.73 10.54
CA ASN A 79 6.90 4.30 10.81
C ASN A 79 5.80 3.59 10.01
N ALA A 80 6.19 2.54 9.27
CA ALA A 80 5.28 1.78 8.43
C ALA A 80 4.23 1.03 9.25
N SER A 81 4.61 0.42 10.37
CA SER A 81 3.70 -0.31 11.27
C SER A 81 2.66 0.63 11.88
N VAL A 82 3.06 1.85 12.29
CA VAL A 82 2.13 2.86 12.81
C VAL A 82 1.05 3.22 11.79
N ASN A 83 1.45 3.43 10.52
CA ASN A 83 0.51 3.73 9.44
C ASN A 83 -0.34 2.52 9.01
N ALA A 84 0.19 1.31 9.13
CA ALA A 84 -0.51 0.09 8.74
C ALA A 84 -1.44 -0.44 9.85
N LEU A 85 -1.16 -0.18 11.13
CA LEU A 85 -1.83 -0.80 12.27
C LEU A 85 -2.21 0.22 13.35
N ASP A 86 -1.25 0.85 14.03
CA ASP A 86 -1.52 1.64 15.24
C ASP A 86 -2.52 2.76 15.00
N ARG A 87 -2.39 3.52 13.91
CA ARG A 87 -3.32 4.62 13.61
C ARG A 87 -4.78 4.15 13.52
N HIS A 88 -5.00 2.96 12.96
CA HIS A 88 -6.35 2.42 12.82
C HIS A 88 -6.94 2.05 14.18
N VAL A 89 -6.15 1.46 15.07
CA VAL A 89 -6.57 1.15 16.44
C VAL A 89 -6.83 2.44 17.24
N ASN A 90 -5.90 3.41 17.16
CA ASN A 90 -6.01 4.69 17.86
C ASN A 90 -7.21 5.54 17.40
N GLU A 91 -7.59 5.43 16.13
CA GLU A 91 -8.81 6.05 15.58
C GLU A 91 -10.10 5.28 15.93
N GLY A 92 -10.04 4.31 16.85
CA GLY A 92 -11.21 3.54 17.31
C GLY A 92 -11.66 2.43 16.37
N ARG A 93 -10.84 2.05 15.37
CA ARG A 93 -11.16 0.97 14.41
C ARG A 93 -10.50 -0.35 14.80
N GLY A 94 -10.22 -0.56 16.08
CA GLY A 94 -9.56 -1.76 16.60
C GLY A 94 -10.30 -3.05 16.27
N ASP A 95 -11.63 -3.03 16.34
CA ASP A 95 -12.50 -4.19 16.08
C ASP A 95 -12.71 -4.47 14.59
N ARG A 96 -12.29 -3.56 13.70
CA ARG A 96 -12.36 -3.78 12.26
C ARG A 96 -11.41 -4.90 11.87
N VAL A 97 -11.88 -5.80 11.01
CA VAL A 97 -11.03 -6.86 10.44
C VAL A 97 -9.90 -6.24 9.60
N ALA A 98 -8.67 -6.60 9.92
CA ALA A 98 -7.47 -6.22 9.19
C ALA A 98 -7.04 -7.30 8.18
N PHE A 99 -7.24 -8.58 8.53
CA PHE A 99 -6.79 -9.70 7.72
C PHE A 99 -7.79 -10.85 7.76
N PHE A 100 -8.23 -11.28 6.58
CA PHE A 100 -8.91 -12.55 6.38
C PHE A 100 -7.90 -13.55 5.83
N PHE A 101 -7.66 -14.61 6.58
CA PHE A 101 -6.83 -15.72 6.17
C PHE A 101 -7.70 -16.89 5.74
N GLU A 102 -7.33 -17.51 4.61
CA GLU A 102 -7.88 -18.76 4.12
C GLU A 102 -6.72 -19.65 3.67
N GLY A 103 -6.55 -20.79 4.34
CA GLY A 103 -5.52 -21.79 4.04
C GLY A 103 -6.01 -22.84 3.05
N GLU A 104 -5.07 -23.54 2.42
CA GLU A 104 -5.35 -24.64 1.48
C GLU A 104 -6.25 -25.76 2.03
N PRO A 105 -6.21 -26.16 3.33
CA PRO A 105 -7.15 -27.15 3.87
C PRO A 105 -8.52 -26.56 4.26
N GLY A 106 -8.79 -25.28 3.94
CA GLY A 106 -10.02 -24.57 4.34
C GLY A 106 -9.96 -23.95 5.74
N ASP A 107 -8.78 -23.94 6.37
CA ASP A 107 -8.56 -23.24 7.64
C ASP A 107 -8.77 -21.75 7.44
N THR A 108 -9.60 -21.11 8.27
CA THR A 108 -9.83 -19.67 8.20
C THR A 108 -9.48 -18.97 9.50
N ARG A 109 -8.94 -17.76 9.39
CA ARG A 109 -8.77 -16.85 10.53
C ARG A 109 -9.25 -15.46 10.16
N THR A 110 -9.99 -14.84 11.07
CA THR A 110 -10.37 -13.43 10.98
C THR A 110 -9.60 -12.69 12.06
N ILE A 111 -8.75 -11.75 11.65
CA ILE A 111 -7.85 -11.03 12.55
C ILE A 111 -8.18 -9.55 12.50
N THR A 112 -8.56 -8.98 13.63
CA THR A 112 -8.85 -7.55 13.79
C THR A 112 -7.57 -6.72 13.86
N TYR A 113 -7.68 -5.40 13.63
CA TYR A 113 -6.54 -4.48 13.79
C TYR A 113 -5.93 -4.56 15.20
N ALA A 114 -6.75 -4.67 16.25
CA ALA A 114 -6.27 -4.77 17.63
C ALA A 114 -5.49 -6.07 17.90
N GLN A 115 -5.97 -7.19 17.36
CA GLN A 115 -5.27 -8.48 17.46
C GLN A 115 -3.96 -8.47 16.68
N MET A 116 -4.00 -8.01 15.42
CA MET A 116 -2.80 -7.90 14.57
C MET A 116 -1.75 -7.00 15.22
N LEU A 117 -2.15 -5.86 15.77
CA LEU A 117 -1.24 -4.96 16.47
C LEU A 117 -0.59 -5.61 17.70
N THR A 118 -1.36 -6.41 18.45
CA THR A 118 -0.84 -7.16 19.60
C THR A 118 0.21 -8.19 19.16
N ASP A 119 -0.05 -8.95 18.10
CA ASP A 119 0.87 -9.99 17.61
C ASP A 119 2.13 -9.39 17.00
N VAL A 120 2.02 -8.29 16.25
CA VAL A 120 3.18 -7.53 15.74
C VAL A 120 4.03 -6.98 16.89
N LYS A 121 3.43 -6.44 17.96
CA LYS A 121 4.17 -5.97 19.14
C LYS A 121 4.92 -7.10 19.85
N LYS A 122 4.31 -8.28 19.98
CA LYS A 122 4.99 -9.47 20.54
C LYS A 122 6.20 -9.86 19.71
N THR A 123 6.05 -9.93 18.39
CA THR A 123 7.14 -10.27 17.46
C THR A 123 8.25 -9.21 17.51
N ALA A 124 7.91 -7.93 17.52
CA ALA A 124 8.89 -6.84 17.62
C ALA A 124 9.70 -6.92 18.94
N ASN A 125 9.04 -7.21 20.07
CA ASN A 125 9.71 -7.39 21.35
C ASN A 125 10.64 -8.62 21.34
N ALA A 126 10.20 -9.74 20.77
CA ALA A 126 11.05 -10.93 20.62
C ALA A 126 12.30 -10.66 19.76
N LEU A 127 12.16 -9.93 18.65
CA LEU A 127 13.30 -9.51 17.84
C LEU A 127 14.25 -8.58 18.61
N THR A 128 13.69 -7.67 19.42
CA THR A 128 14.47 -6.77 20.28
C THR A 128 15.27 -7.56 21.33
N GLU A 129 14.66 -8.58 21.95
CA GLU A 129 15.33 -9.48 22.90
C GLU A 129 16.48 -10.27 22.26
N LEU A 130 16.35 -10.64 20.98
CA LEU A 130 17.43 -11.24 20.18
C LEU A 130 18.53 -10.25 19.79
N GLY A 131 18.40 -8.97 20.14
CA GLY A 131 19.40 -7.93 19.94
C GLY A 131 19.34 -7.23 18.59
N ILE A 132 18.25 -7.41 17.82
CA ILE A 132 18.04 -6.71 16.54
C ILE A 132 17.85 -5.21 16.78
N LYS A 133 18.50 -4.39 15.96
CA LYS A 133 18.49 -2.92 16.03
C LYS A 133 18.09 -2.29 14.70
N ASP A 134 17.88 -0.98 14.72
CA ASP A 134 17.68 -0.20 13.50
C ASP A 134 18.87 -0.36 12.54
N GLY A 135 18.56 -0.59 11.26
CA GLY A 135 19.54 -0.89 10.21
C GLY A 135 19.92 -2.38 10.07
N ASP A 136 19.55 -3.24 11.01
CA ASP A 136 19.80 -4.68 10.87
C ASP A 136 18.86 -5.32 9.83
N ARG A 137 19.32 -6.42 9.25
CA ARG A 137 18.59 -7.17 8.21
C ARG A 137 18.09 -8.49 8.77
N VAL A 138 16.78 -8.72 8.67
CA VAL A 138 16.13 -9.97 9.07
C VAL A 138 15.60 -10.68 7.82
N ALA A 139 16.06 -11.90 7.58
CA ALA A 139 15.53 -12.73 6.51
C ALA A 139 14.24 -13.43 6.98
N ILE A 140 13.18 -13.34 6.18
CA ILE A 140 11.89 -13.97 6.47
C ILE A 140 11.68 -15.09 5.45
N TYR A 141 11.61 -16.33 5.92
CA TYR A 141 11.29 -17.50 5.11
C TYR A 141 10.07 -18.20 5.72
N MET A 142 8.89 -17.80 5.25
CA MET A 142 7.60 -18.27 5.76
C MET A 142 6.66 -18.60 4.59
N PRO A 143 5.74 -19.58 4.76
CA PRO A 143 4.64 -19.79 3.82
C PRO A 143 3.62 -18.63 3.91
N MET A 144 2.57 -18.68 3.09
CA MET A 144 1.46 -17.72 3.15
C MET A 144 0.57 -17.97 4.38
N ILE A 145 1.04 -17.57 5.55
CA ILE A 145 0.32 -17.65 6.83
C ILE A 145 0.32 -16.28 7.53
N PRO A 146 -0.72 -15.98 8.33
CA PRO A 146 -0.79 -14.77 9.13
C PRO A 146 0.12 -14.82 10.37
#